data_AF-A0A7K3M4I8-F1
#
_entry.id   AF-A0A7K3M4I8-F1
#
_cell.length_a   1.000
_cell.length_b   1.000
_cell.length_c   1.000
_cell.angle_alpha   90.00
_cell.angle_beta   90.00
_cell.angle_gamma   90.00
#
_symmetry.space_group_name_H-M   'P 1'
#
loop_
_entity.id
_entity.type
_entity.pdbx_description
1 polymer ?
#
loop_
_entity_poly.entity_id
_entity_poly.type
_entity_poly.pdbx_seq_one_letter_code
_entity_poly.pdbx_strand_id
1 'polypeptide(L)'
;MRPSQPPSTGGAASPAEATTPPTATAHDIDPADYPSSAAEWGEHVAGVRTRLDTDDTVVALTFDACGGDSGSGYDADLIDFLLTEEIPATLFFNLRWIEANERAFTRLAAEPLFEIANHGTEHRPLSVTGQSAYGVTGTAGPADVVDEIMVNQEAIHQLSGHWPAWLRSGTAYYDEVAVRIAQDLGFEVVNYDVLGDAGATFSAEQVSAALTAAQPGSVALLHMNHPGSGTAEGVARAVPELRARGFEFARLGDHGVA
;
A
#
# COMPACT_ATOMS: atom_id res chain seq x y z
N MET A 1 48.86 -8.03 45.26
CA MET A 1 47.39 -7.83 45.25
C MET A 1 47.11 -6.38 44.88
N ARG A 2 46.72 -6.16 43.63
CA ARG A 2 46.12 -4.92 43.10
C ARG A 2 44.81 -5.37 42.42
N PRO A 3 43.67 -4.71 42.64
CA PRO A 3 42.39 -5.22 42.18
C PRO A 3 42.22 -5.03 40.67
N SER A 4 41.70 -6.09 40.05
CA SER A 4 41.37 -6.25 38.64
C SER A 4 40.15 -5.39 38.27
N GLN A 5 40.25 -4.61 37.19
CA GLN A 5 39.10 -3.95 36.56
C GLN A 5 38.31 -4.94 35.69
N PRO A 6 36.97 -4.88 35.67
CA PRO A 6 36.14 -5.67 34.77
C PRO A 6 36.12 -5.07 33.35
N PRO A 7 35.78 -5.87 32.31
CA PRO A 7 35.74 -5.42 30.92
C PRO A 7 34.55 -4.49 30.66
N SER A 8 34.74 -3.45 29.83
CA SER A 8 33.65 -2.55 29.42
C SER A 8 32.80 -3.22 28.33
N THR A 9 31.54 -3.42 28.64
CA THR A 9 30.50 -3.94 27.73
C THR A 9 29.88 -2.82 26.91
N GLY A 10 29.71 -3.07 25.60
CA GLY A 10 28.58 -2.58 24.81
C GLY A 10 28.58 -1.11 24.44
N GLY A 11 29.06 -0.79 23.23
CA GLY A 11 28.58 0.39 22.53
C GLY A 11 27.11 0.19 22.17
N ALA A 12 26.22 0.94 22.81
CA ALA A 12 24.84 1.02 22.41
C ALA A 12 24.77 1.69 21.03
N ALA A 13 24.22 0.97 20.05
CA ALA A 13 23.83 1.58 18.79
C ALA A 13 22.75 2.63 19.09
N SER A 14 22.97 3.84 18.59
CA SER A 14 22.00 4.92 18.64
C SER A 14 20.79 4.52 17.78
N PRO A 15 19.54 4.68 18.24
CA PRO A 15 18.40 4.44 17.38
C PRO A 15 18.44 5.43 16.21
N ALA A 16 18.30 4.93 14.99
CA ALA A 16 18.11 5.75 13.81
C ALA A 16 16.85 6.60 14.02
N GLU A 17 16.95 7.91 13.84
CA GLU A 17 15.78 8.79 13.78
C GLU A 17 14.91 8.31 12.62
N ALA A 18 13.74 7.76 12.95
CA ALA A 18 12.70 7.54 11.98
C ALA A 18 12.33 8.90 11.39
N THR A 19 12.69 9.13 10.13
CA THR A 19 12.23 10.29 9.36
C THR A 19 10.72 10.19 9.28
N THR A 20 10.03 11.06 10.00
CA THR A 20 8.58 11.16 9.96
C THR A 20 8.20 11.58 8.53
N PRO A 21 7.36 10.83 7.80
CA PRO A 21 6.92 11.26 6.49
C PRO A 21 6.14 12.58 6.61
N PRO A 22 6.19 13.46 5.60
CA PRO A 22 5.46 14.71 5.62
C PRO A 22 3.97 14.43 5.79
N THR A 23 3.35 15.06 6.80
CA THR A 23 1.90 15.05 6.96
C THR A 23 1.29 15.79 5.77
N ALA A 24 0.57 15.09 4.91
CA ALA A 24 -0.18 15.69 3.81
C ALA A 24 -1.31 16.54 4.40
N THR A 25 -1.08 17.83 4.63
CA THR A 25 -2.18 18.79 4.71
C THR A 25 -2.62 19.02 3.28
N ALA A 26 -3.82 18.58 2.92
CA ALA A 26 -4.39 18.81 1.60
C ALA A 26 -4.15 20.26 1.18
N HIS A 27 -3.34 20.46 0.14
CA HIS A 27 -3.23 21.78 -0.46
C HIS A 27 -4.61 22.12 -1.03
N ASP A 28 -5.06 23.37 -0.85
CA ASP A 28 -6.25 23.88 -1.53
C ASP A 28 -5.97 23.86 -3.04
N ILE A 29 -6.30 22.76 -3.71
CA ILE A 29 -6.29 22.66 -5.17
C ILE A 29 -7.68 23.01 -5.70
N ASP A 30 -7.74 23.75 -6.81
CA ASP A 30 -8.99 23.95 -7.55
C ASP A 30 -9.08 22.89 -8.67
N PRO A 31 -10.05 21.97 -8.65
CA PRO A 31 -10.23 20.99 -9.72
C PRO A 31 -10.38 21.62 -11.11
N ALA A 32 -10.81 22.88 -11.21
CA ALA A 32 -10.93 23.61 -12.47
C ALA A 32 -9.57 23.95 -13.12
N ASP A 33 -8.46 23.87 -12.38
CA ASP A 33 -7.11 24.13 -12.90
C ASP A 33 -6.55 22.94 -13.69
N TYR A 34 -7.21 21.78 -13.66
CA TYR A 34 -6.75 20.57 -14.34
C TYR A 34 -7.46 20.35 -15.68
N PRO A 35 -6.77 19.82 -16.70
CA PRO A 35 -7.38 19.42 -17.96
C PRO A 35 -8.46 18.36 -17.77
N SER A 36 -9.52 18.45 -18.56
CA SER A 36 -10.57 17.43 -18.66
C SER A 36 -10.26 16.38 -19.74
N SER A 37 -8.99 16.22 -20.10
CA SER A 37 -8.51 15.30 -21.14
C SER A 37 -7.15 14.77 -20.74
N ALA A 38 -6.88 13.51 -21.04
CA ALA A 38 -5.61 12.86 -20.74
C ALA A 38 -5.08 12.08 -21.96
N ALA A 39 -3.78 11.84 -21.98
CA ALA A 39 -3.08 11.16 -23.06
C ALA A 39 -2.74 9.70 -22.75
N GLU A 40 -2.59 9.37 -21.46
CA GLU A 40 -2.19 8.06 -20.97
C GLU A 40 -3.36 7.41 -20.21
N TRP A 41 -3.35 6.08 -20.18
CA TRP A 41 -4.31 5.29 -19.42
C TRP A 41 -3.72 3.92 -19.12
N GLY A 42 -3.63 3.54 -17.86
CA GLY A 42 -3.10 2.23 -17.47
C GLY A 42 -2.61 2.17 -16.03
N GLU A 43 -1.95 1.05 -15.72
CA GLU A 43 -1.28 0.80 -14.44
C GLU A 43 0.11 1.44 -14.38
N HIS A 44 0.64 1.85 -15.53
CA HIS A 44 1.98 2.42 -15.66
C HIS A 44 1.88 3.70 -16.51
N VAL A 45 1.41 4.77 -15.89
CA VAL A 45 1.39 6.11 -16.47
C VAL A 45 2.40 7.01 -15.78
N ALA A 46 2.70 8.16 -16.37
CA ALA A 46 3.64 9.12 -15.83
C ALA A 46 3.30 9.50 -14.37
N GLY A 47 4.29 9.37 -13.47
CA GLY A 47 4.16 9.69 -12.05
C GLY A 47 3.77 8.52 -11.14
N VAL A 48 3.34 7.37 -11.69
CA VAL A 48 3.11 6.15 -10.90
C VAL A 48 4.43 5.47 -10.57
N ARG A 49 4.67 5.23 -9.28
CA ARG A 49 5.84 4.53 -8.76
C ARG A 49 5.54 3.04 -8.64
N THR A 50 6.49 2.18 -8.96
CA THR A 50 6.26 0.72 -8.98
C THR A 50 7.28 -0.08 -8.19
N ARG A 51 8.36 0.56 -7.74
CA ARG A 51 9.43 -0.07 -6.95
C ARG A 51 9.85 0.86 -5.81
N LEU A 52 10.54 0.31 -4.84
CA LEU A 52 11.28 1.07 -3.85
C LEU A 52 12.57 1.63 -4.49
N ASP A 53 12.90 2.88 -4.18
CA ASP A 53 14.16 3.53 -4.54
C ASP A 53 15.23 3.18 -3.50
N THR A 54 15.77 1.97 -3.61
CA THR A 54 16.81 1.45 -2.70
C THR A 54 17.68 0.40 -3.39
N ASP A 55 18.94 0.31 -2.96
CA ASP A 55 19.86 -0.77 -3.30
C ASP A 55 19.78 -1.94 -2.29
N ASP A 56 18.99 -1.80 -1.22
CA ASP A 56 18.82 -2.83 -0.20
C ASP A 56 18.06 -4.05 -0.75
N THR A 57 18.39 -5.23 -0.24
CA THR A 57 17.68 -6.48 -0.59
C THR A 57 16.39 -6.57 0.23
N VAL A 58 15.42 -5.73 -0.11
CA VAL A 58 14.11 -5.65 0.54
C VAL A 58 12.98 -5.92 -0.45
N VAL A 59 11.82 -6.31 0.05
CA VAL A 59 10.56 -6.35 -0.71
C VAL A 59 9.44 -5.73 0.13
N ALA A 60 8.63 -4.88 -0.50
CA ALA A 60 7.42 -4.35 0.13
C ALA A 60 6.22 -5.23 -0.22
N LEU A 61 5.63 -5.86 0.79
CA LEU A 61 4.33 -6.51 0.65
C LEU A 61 3.25 -5.46 0.88
N THR A 62 2.40 -5.26 -0.13
CA THR A 62 1.28 -4.34 -0.05
C THR A 62 -0.04 -5.08 -0.19
N PHE A 63 -1.03 -4.71 0.62
CA PHE A 63 -2.32 -5.40 0.65
C PHE A 63 -3.46 -4.43 0.45
N ASP A 64 -4.23 -4.63 -0.61
CA ASP A 64 -5.42 -3.86 -0.89
C ASP A 64 -6.60 -4.49 -0.11
N ALA A 65 -7.26 -3.66 0.70
CA ALA A 65 -8.47 -3.97 1.43
C ALA A 65 -9.66 -3.36 0.67
N CYS A 66 -10.06 -4.01 -0.42
CA CYS A 66 -11.16 -3.58 -1.27
C CYS A 66 -12.50 -3.83 -0.59
N GLY A 67 -13.48 -2.93 -0.75
CA GLY A 67 -14.84 -3.11 -0.24
C GLY A 67 -15.90 -2.97 -1.33
N GLY A 68 -17.09 -3.53 -1.08
CA GLY A 68 -18.24 -3.48 -1.98
C GLY A 68 -18.68 -4.86 -2.45
N ASP A 69 -19.37 -4.91 -3.59
CA ASP A 69 -20.01 -6.13 -4.12
C ASP A 69 -19.02 -7.26 -4.41
N SER A 70 -17.77 -6.92 -4.72
CA SER A 70 -16.70 -7.90 -4.96
C SER A 70 -16.12 -8.50 -3.68
N GLY A 71 -16.52 -8.00 -2.50
CA GLY A 71 -16.18 -8.54 -1.19
C GLY A 71 -15.54 -7.51 -0.27
N SER A 72 -15.98 -7.50 0.99
CA SER A 72 -15.39 -6.73 2.10
C SER A 72 -14.90 -7.67 3.20
N GLY A 73 -14.42 -8.87 2.84
CA GLY A 73 -13.95 -9.85 3.81
C GLY A 73 -12.71 -9.38 4.56
N TYR A 74 -12.29 -10.12 5.58
CA TYR A 74 -11.05 -9.85 6.30
C TYR A 74 -10.28 -11.15 6.46
N ASP A 75 -9.11 -11.23 5.83
CA ASP A 75 -8.23 -12.39 5.96
C ASP A 75 -7.42 -12.32 7.27
N ALA A 76 -8.02 -12.87 8.32
CA ALA A 76 -7.39 -12.92 9.64
C ALA A 76 -6.15 -13.83 9.67
N ASP A 77 -6.14 -14.92 8.89
CA ASP A 77 -5.03 -15.87 8.85
C ASP A 77 -3.78 -15.19 8.24
N LEU A 78 -3.97 -14.40 7.17
CA LEU A 78 -2.91 -13.58 6.59
C LEU A 78 -2.37 -12.57 7.61
N ILE A 79 -3.23 -11.78 8.26
CA ILE A 79 -2.78 -10.74 9.19
C ILE A 79 -2.09 -11.36 10.42
N ASP A 80 -2.66 -12.41 11.00
CA ASP A 80 -2.08 -13.07 12.16
C ASP A 80 -0.71 -13.68 11.81
N PHE A 81 -0.53 -14.17 10.58
CA PHE A 81 0.76 -14.61 10.08
C PHE A 81 1.77 -13.45 10.00
N LEU A 82 1.41 -12.31 9.39
CA LEU A 82 2.30 -11.15 9.30
C LEU A 82 2.74 -10.66 10.68
N LEU A 83 1.81 -10.60 11.64
CA LEU A 83 2.10 -10.20 13.02
C LEU A 83 3.02 -11.21 13.72
N THR A 84 2.74 -12.49 13.59
CA THR A 84 3.51 -13.57 14.24
C THR A 84 4.94 -13.62 13.71
N GLU A 85 5.12 -13.40 12.42
CA GLU A 85 6.43 -13.41 11.76
C GLU A 85 7.11 -12.03 11.77
N GLU A 86 6.51 -11.02 12.41
CA GLU A 86 7.01 -9.64 12.49
C GLU A 86 7.34 -9.05 11.11
N ILE A 87 6.44 -9.25 10.13
CA ILE A 87 6.60 -8.79 8.75
C ILE A 87 5.95 -7.42 8.57
N PRO A 88 6.72 -6.35 8.39
CA PRO A 88 6.17 -5.04 8.07
C PRO A 88 5.49 -5.06 6.69
N ALA A 89 4.36 -4.34 6.57
CA ALA A 89 3.57 -4.27 5.35
C ALA A 89 2.82 -2.94 5.24
N THR A 90 2.47 -2.53 4.02
CA THR A 90 1.62 -1.36 3.77
C THR A 90 0.22 -1.81 3.35
N LEU A 91 -0.80 -1.33 4.06
CA LEU A 91 -2.21 -1.73 3.88
C LEU A 91 -3.00 -0.58 3.24
N PHE A 92 -3.52 -0.80 2.04
CA PHE A 92 -4.30 0.16 1.28
C PHE A 92 -5.79 -0.04 1.56
N PHE A 93 -6.42 0.92 2.26
CA PHE A 93 -7.82 0.78 2.68
C PHE A 93 -8.78 1.54 1.78
N ASN A 94 -9.79 0.84 1.28
CA ASN A 94 -10.93 1.46 0.60
C ASN A 94 -12.00 1.84 1.63
N LEU A 95 -12.68 2.99 1.45
CA LEU A 95 -13.67 3.46 2.43
C LEU A 95 -14.76 2.43 2.70
N ARG A 96 -15.30 1.77 1.66
CA ARG A 96 -16.37 0.77 1.84
C ARG A 96 -15.89 -0.45 2.63
N TRP A 97 -14.60 -0.78 2.58
CA TRP A 97 -14.05 -1.84 3.42
C TRP A 97 -13.97 -1.39 4.87
N ILE A 98 -13.52 -0.14 5.11
CA ILE A 98 -13.47 0.46 6.45
C ILE A 98 -14.86 0.47 7.08
N GLU A 99 -15.89 0.93 6.35
CA GLU A 99 -17.27 0.96 6.85
C GLU A 99 -17.79 -0.42 7.21
N ALA A 100 -17.43 -1.45 6.44
CA ALA A 100 -17.80 -2.83 6.72
C ALA A 100 -17.01 -3.45 7.89
N ASN A 101 -15.80 -2.94 8.19
CA ASN A 101 -14.83 -3.56 9.08
C ASN A 101 -14.18 -2.56 10.07
N GLU A 102 -14.92 -1.55 10.54
CA GLU A 102 -14.37 -0.42 11.31
C GLU A 102 -13.50 -0.88 12.49
N ARG A 103 -13.97 -1.88 13.26
CA ARG A 103 -13.20 -2.43 14.39
C ARG A 103 -11.88 -3.08 13.95
N ALA A 104 -11.87 -3.77 12.82
CA ALA A 104 -10.64 -4.36 12.29
C ALA A 104 -9.71 -3.26 11.79
N PHE A 105 -10.23 -2.26 11.05
CA PHE A 105 -9.47 -1.09 10.62
C PHE A 105 -8.81 -0.37 11.80
N THR A 106 -9.55 -0.01 12.85
CA THR A 106 -8.98 0.69 14.03
C THR A 106 -7.87 -0.14 14.70
N ARG A 107 -8.01 -1.47 14.74
CA ARG A 107 -6.97 -2.36 15.28
C ARG A 107 -5.72 -2.35 14.41
N LEU A 108 -5.88 -2.49 13.10
CA LEU A 108 -4.77 -2.51 12.14
C LEU A 108 -4.06 -1.17 12.08
N ALA A 109 -4.79 -0.06 12.14
CA ALA A 109 -4.22 1.28 12.15
C ALA A 109 -3.45 1.62 13.43
N ALA A 110 -3.69 0.91 14.54
CA ALA A 110 -2.94 1.07 15.78
C ALA A 110 -1.67 0.18 15.82
N GLU A 111 -1.46 -0.69 14.85
CA GLU A 111 -0.36 -1.63 14.82
C GLU A 111 0.89 -1.00 14.16
N PRO A 112 1.99 -0.78 14.90
CA PRO A 112 3.21 -0.17 14.34
C PRO A 112 3.86 -0.97 13.21
N LEU A 113 3.61 -2.28 13.12
CA LEU A 113 4.11 -3.12 12.03
C LEU A 113 3.50 -2.72 10.67
N PHE A 114 2.32 -2.10 10.66
CA PHE A 114 1.61 -1.75 9.44
C PHE A 114 1.66 -0.26 9.14
N GLU A 115 1.89 0.07 7.88
CA GLU A 115 1.68 1.41 7.33
C GLU A 115 0.28 1.50 6.71
N ILE A 116 -0.43 2.59 6.98
CA ILE A 116 -1.79 2.82 6.48
C ILE A 116 -1.74 3.68 5.22
N ALA A 117 -2.36 3.20 4.15
CA ALA A 117 -2.42 3.82 2.85
C ALA A 117 -3.87 3.97 2.35
N ASN A 118 -4.09 4.89 1.41
CA ASN A 118 -5.41 5.22 0.88
C ASN A 118 -5.70 4.43 -0.40
N HIS A 119 -6.86 3.75 -0.46
CA HIS A 119 -7.32 2.97 -1.62
C HIS A 119 -8.61 3.51 -2.25
N GLY A 120 -8.83 4.82 -2.13
CA GLY A 120 -10.01 5.51 -2.66
C GLY A 120 -11.31 5.18 -1.92
N THR A 121 -12.38 5.80 -2.38
CA THR A 121 -13.68 5.80 -1.72
C THR A 121 -14.61 4.74 -2.30
N GLU A 122 -14.93 4.85 -3.60
CA GLU A 122 -15.83 3.93 -4.31
C GLU A 122 -15.09 2.82 -5.07
N HIS A 123 -13.78 2.68 -4.83
CA HIS A 123 -12.90 1.71 -5.48
C HIS A 123 -12.86 1.92 -7.00
N ARG A 124 -12.76 3.18 -7.43
CA ARG A 124 -12.74 3.52 -8.85
C ARG A 124 -11.30 3.57 -9.37
N PRO A 125 -11.07 3.26 -10.66
CA PRO A 125 -9.93 3.83 -11.34
C PRO A 125 -10.02 5.36 -11.34
N LEU A 126 -8.88 6.03 -11.32
CA LEU A 126 -8.85 7.49 -11.37
C LEU A 126 -8.70 7.95 -12.82
N SER A 127 -9.77 8.50 -13.38
CA SER A 127 -9.77 9.15 -14.68
C SER A 127 -10.39 10.54 -14.65
N VAL A 128 -9.87 11.45 -15.45
CA VAL A 128 -10.53 12.73 -15.76
C VAL A 128 -11.42 12.64 -17.00
N THR A 129 -11.47 11.48 -17.68
CA THR A 129 -12.23 11.27 -18.93
C THR A 129 -13.27 10.15 -18.85
N GLY A 130 -13.45 9.50 -17.70
CA GLY A 130 -14.45 8.44 -17.52
C GLY A 130 -14.03 7.07 -18.04
N GLN A 131 -12.73 6.79 -18.16
CA GLN A 131 -12.25 5.46 -18.56
C GLN A 131 -12.60 4.41 -17.49
N SER A 132 -12.82 3.17 -17.94
CA SER A 132 -13.14 2.02 -17.10
C SER A 132 -12.02 0.99 -17.12
N ALA A 133 -11.81 0.30 -16.00
CA ALA A 133 -10.89 -0.83 -15.90
C ALA A 133 -11.59 -1.99 -15.19
N TYR A 134 -11.37 -3.22 -15.67
CA TYR A 134 -11.95 -4.45 -15.09
C TYR A 134 -13.47 -4.42 -14.87
N GLY A 135 -14.20 -3.68 -15.72
CA GLY A 135 -15.65 -3.51 -15.60
C GLY A 135 -16.10 -2.49 -14.53
N VAL A 136 -15.16 -1.82 -13.87
CA VAL A 136 -15.41 -0.73 -12.92
C VAL A 136 -15.35 0.61 -13.64
N THR A 137 -16.40 1.42 -13.47
CA THR A 137 -16.45 2.78 -14.02
C THR A 137 -15.52 3.70 -13.24
N GLY A 138 -14.62 4.38 -13.96
CA GLY A 138 -13.74 5.39 -13.36
C GLY A 138 -14.44 6.68 -13.01
N THR A 139 -13.71 7.55 -12.32
CA THR A 139 -14.10 8.96 -12.15
C THR A 139 -14.21 9.65 -13.53
N ALA A 140 -14.98 10.73 -13.63
CA ALA A 140 -15.31 11.37 -14.92
C ALA A 140 -14.87 12.84 -15.02
N GLY A 141 -13.95 13.27 -14.15
CA GLY A 141 -13.38 14.62 -14.16
C GLY A 141 -12.48 14.88 -12.95
N PRO A 142 -11.76 16.02 -12.93
CA PRO A 142 -10.86 16.36 -11.83
C PRO A 142 -11.53 16.40 -10.46
N ALA A 143 -12.75 16.95 -10.37
CA ALA A 143 -13.48 17.02 -9.10
C ALA A 143 -13.81 15.61 -8.56
N ASP A 144 -14.26 14.70 -9.43
CA ASP A 144 -14.53 13.32 -9.07
C ASP A 144 -13.26 12.59 -8.59
N VAL A 145 -12.09 12.88 -9.17
CA VAL A 145 -10.80 12.34 -8.73
C VAL A 145 -10.48 12.83 -7.32
N VAL A 146 -10.64 14.14 -7.06
CA VAL A 146 -10.41 14.71 -5.72
C VAL A 146 -11.35 14.08 -4.70
N ASP A 147 -12.64 13.95 -5.01
CA ASP A 147 -13.62 13.35 -4.11
C ASP A 147 -13.30 11.88 -3.83
N GLU A 148 -12.95 11.09 -4.86
CA GLU A 148 -12.60 9.67 -4.71
C GLU A 148 -11.41 9.48 -3.75
N ILE A 149 -10.44 10.40 -3.73
CA ILE A 149 -9.26 10.36 -2.86
C ILE A 149 -9.56 10.92 -1.46
N MET A 150 -10.08 12.15 -1.40
CA MET A 150 -10.08 12.96 -0.17
C MET A 150 -11.19 12.56 0.81
N VAL A 151 -12.31 12.01 0.33
CA VAL A 151 -13.35 11.50 1.22
C VAL A 151 -12.81 10.35 2.07
N ASN A 152 -12.08 9.41 1.47
CA ASN A 152 -11.43 8.34 2.21
C ASN A 152 -10.25 8.82 3.05
N GLN A 153 -9.47 9.81 2.58
CA GLN A 153 -8.38 10.40 3.35
C GLN A 153 -8.87 10.95 4.69
N GLU A 154 -9.95 11.72 4.65
CA GLU A 154 -10.57 12.31 5.85
C GLU A 154 -11.15 11.21 6.76
N ALA A 155 -11.79 10.19 6.20
CA ALA A 155 -12.31 9.06 7.00
C ALA A 155 -11.20 8.30 7.73
N ILE A 156 -10.10 7.98 7.04
CA ILE A 156 -8.91 7.35 7.64
C ILE A 156 -8.36 8.24 8.76
N HIS A 157 -8.26 9.56 8.53
CA HIS A 157 -7.77 10.49 9.54
C HIS A 157 -8.67 10.54 10.77
N GLN A 158 -9.98 10.66 10.59
CA GLN A 158 -10.93 10.73 11.71
C GLN A 158 -10.91 9.47 12.58
N LEU A 159 -10.78 8.29 11.96
CA LEU A 159 -10.83 7.01 12.66
C LEU A 159 -9.51 6.58 13.28
N SER A 160 -8.37 7.01 12.72
CA SER A 160 -7.05 6.52 13.13
C SER A 160 -6.05 7.59 13.53
N GLY A 161 -6.30 8.86 13.21
CA GLY A 161 -5.35 9.96 13.36
C GLY A 161 -4.28 10.04 12.27
N HIS A 162 -4.17 9.05 11.39
CA HIS A 162 -3.17 9.04 10.31
C HIS A 162 -3.57 9.93 9.14
N TRP A 163 -2.59 10.56 8.52
CA TRP A 163 -2.71 11.19 7.20
C TRP A 163 -1.85 10.39 6.22
N PRO A 164 -2.42 9.37 5.54
CA PRO A 164 -1.68 8.56 4.58
C PRO A 164 -0.99 9.40 3.51
N ALA A 165 0.25 9.05 3.18
CA ALA A 165 1.01 9.65 2.08
C ALA A 165 0.90 8.86 0.76
N TRP A 166 0.45 7.59 0.85
CA TRP A 166 0.41 6.67 -0.29
C TRP A 166 -1.01 6.49 -0.81
N LEU A 167 -1.15 6.52 -2.13
CA LEU A 167 -2.40 6.29 -2.83
C LEU A 167 -2.24 5.15 -3.85
N ARG A 168 -3.21 4.23 -3.84
CA ARG A 168 -3.46 3.30 -4.95
C ARG A 168 -4.94 3.36 -5.35
N SER A 169 -5.28 3.62 -6.61
CA SER A 169 -6.67 3.59 -7.08
C SER A 169 -7.25 2.19 -7.00
N GLY A 170 -8.57 2.07 -6.92
CA GLY A 170 -9.23 0.78 -6.68
C GLY A 170 -8.90 -0.30 -7.71
N THR A 171 -8.53 0.09 -8.94
CA THR A 171 -8.16 -0.88 -9.98
C THR A 171 -6.68 -0.79 -10.37
N ALA A 172 -5.87 -0.02 -9.63
CA ALA A 172 -4.51 0.37 -10.02
C ALA A 172 -4.40 1.12 -11.37
N TYR A 173 -5.52 1.53 -11.99
CA TYR A 173 -5.53 2.29 -13.24
C TYR A 173 -5.67 3.78 -12.99
N TYR A 174 -4.97 4.55 -13.80
CA TYR A 174 -4.97 6.00 -13.79
C TYR A 174 -4.85 6.55 -15.21
N ASP A 175 -5.24 7.81 -15.39
CA ASP A 175 -4.61 8.67 -16.38
C ASP A 175 -3.60 9.64 -15.72
N GLU A 176 -2.68 10.20 -16.52
CA GLU A 176 -1.57 11.02 -15.99
C GLU A 176 -2.04 12.33 -15.35
N VAL A 177 -3.22 12.83 -15.73
CA VAL A 177 -3.81 14.01 -15.11
C VAL A 177 -4.30 13.69 -13.71
N ALA A 178 -4.98 12.55 -13.53
CA ALA A 178 -5.41 12.09 -12.22
C ALA A 178 -4.23 11.83 -11.27
N VAL A 179 -3.12 11.29 -11.79
CA VAL A 179 -1.88 11.13 -11.00
C VAL A 179 -1.34 12.49 -10.54
N ARG A 180 -1.30 13.50 -11.43
CA ARG A 180 -0.87 14.85 -11.04
C ARG A 180 -1.77 15.45 -9.95
N ILE A 181 -3.09 15.29 -10.06
CA ILE A 181 -4.04 15.74 -9.01
C ILE A 181 -3.68 15.11 -7.67
N ALA A 182 -3.44 13.80 -7.63
CA ALA A 182 -3.05 13.11 -6.39
C ALA A 182 -1.73 13.65 -5.82
N GLN A 183 -0.74 13.92 -6.67
CA GLN A 183 0.55 14.49 -6.27
C GLN A 183 0.42 15.92 -5.71
N ASP A 184 -0.38 16.75 -6.34
CA ASP A 184 -0.64 18.12 -5.88
C ASP A 184 -1.47 18.13 -4.57
N LEU A 185 -2.26 17.08 -4.30
CA LEU A 185 -2.89 16.82 -3.00
C LEU A 185 -1.92 16.31 -1.92
N GLY A 186 -0.67 16.01 -2.28
CA GLY A 186 0.39 15.55 -1.38
C GLY A 186 0.55 14.03 -1.27
N PHE A 187 -0.02 13.26 -2.22
CA PHE A 187 0.16 11.81 -2.27
C PHE A 187 1.28 11.41 -3.23
N GLU A 188 1.98 10.34 -2.89
CA GLU A 188 2.74 9.55 -3.85
C GLU A 188 1.85 8.40 -4.35
N VAL A 189 1.72 8.29 -5.68
CA VAL A 189 0.91 7.25 -6.33
C VAL A 189 1.77 6.01 -6.54
N VAL A 190 1.38 4.89 -5.94
CA VAL A 190 2.15 3.65 -5.95
C VAL A 190 1.33 2.49 -6.48
N ASN A 191 1.87 1.80 -7.48
CA ASN A 191 1.40 0.50 -7.95
C ASN A 191 2.38 -0.59 -7.53
N TYR A 192 2.89 -1.36 -8.48
CA TYR A 192 3.63 -2.60 -8.23
C TYR A 192 4.44 -3.01 -9.45
N ASP A 193 5.52 -3.76 -9.23
CA ASP A 193 6.24 -4.52 -10.27
C ASP A 193 5.97 -6.03 -10.16
N VAL A 194 5.44 -6.49 -9.02
CA VAL A 194 5.06 -7.89 -8.78
C VAL A 194 3.54 -8.01 -8.62
N LEU A 195 2.88 -8.64 -9.59
CA LEU A 195 1.48 -9.07 -9.46
C LEU A 195 1.40 -10.28 -8.53
N GLY A 196 1.15 -10.05 -7.24
CA GLY A 196 1.32 -11.05 -6.20
C GLY A 196 0.20 -12.09 -6.15
N ASP A 197 -1.07 -11.70 -6.31
CA ASP A 197 -2.21 -12.62 -6.22
C ASP A 197 -3.31 -12.46 -7.28
N ALA A 198 -3.13 -11.49 -8.19
CA ALA A 198 -4.05 -11.17 -9.28
C ALA A 198 -5.52 -11.01 -8.83
N GLY A 199 -5.75 -10.17 -7.82
CA GLY A 199 -7.10 -9.94 -7.29
C GLY A 199 -7.60 -11.15 -6.51
N ALA A 200 -6.71 -11.76 -5.71
CA ALA A 200 -6.96 -12.98 -4.94
C ALA A 200 -7.44 -14.20 -5.77
N THR A 201 -7.16 -14.22 -7.09
CA THR A 201 -7.53 -15.35 -7.97
C THR A 201 -6.45 -16.42 -8.06
N PHE A 202 -5.21 -16.09 -7.70
CA PHE A 202 -4.11 -17.05 -7.67
C PHE A 202 -4.29 -18.10 -6.57
N SER A 203 -3.87 -19.33 -6.88
CA SER A 203 -3.66 -20.36 -5.86
C SER A 203 -2.45 -20.04 -4.99
N ALA A 204 -2.34 -20.68 -3.82
CA ALA A 204 -1.21 -20.50 -2.91
C ALA A 204 0.16 -20.77 -3.58
N GLU A 205 0.23 -21.73 -4.51
CA GLU A 205 1.44 -22.01 -5.28
C GLU A 205 1.80 -20.86 -6.22
N GLN A 206 0.80 -20.28 -6.90
CA GLN A 206 1.01 -19.14 -7.81
C GLN A 206 1.41 -17.87 -7.05
N VAL A 207 0.78 -17.60 -5.91
CA VAL A 207 1.18 -16.48 -5.03
C VAL A 207 2.63 -16.67 -4.56
N SER A 208 2.97 -17.87 -4.09
CA SER A 208 4.34 -18.16 -3.65
C SER A 208 5.36 -17.99 -4.78
N ALA A 209 5.05 -18.47 -5.98
CA ALA A 209 5.91 -18.34 -7.15
C ALA A 209 6.06 -16.87 -7.59
N ALA A 210 4.99 -16.08 -7.54
CA ALA A 210 5.03 -14.65 -7.88
C ALA A 210 5.93 -13.88 -6.90
N LEU A 211 5.74 -14.07 -5.59
CA LEU A 211 6.52 -13.38 -4.57
C LEU A 211 8.00 -13.80 -4.57
N THR A 212 8.28 -15.08 -4.78
CA THR A 212 9.67 -15.55 -4.86
C THR A 212 10.37 -15.12 -6.16
N ALA A 213 9.66 -14.61 -7.16
CA ALA A 213 10.28 -13.97 -8.33
C ALA A 213 10.73 -12.52 -8.07
N ALA A 214 10.37 -11.93 -6.91
CA ALA A 214 10.72 -10.56 -6.55
C ALA A 214 12.23 -10.28 -6.64
N GLN A 215 12.53 -9.04 -7.03
CA GLN A 215 13.87 -8.48 -7.07
C GLN A 215 14.06 -7.52 -5.86
N PRO A 216 15.30 -7.20 -5.47
CA PRO A 216 15.54 -6.14 -4.48
C PRO A 216 14.75 -4.87 -4.82
N GLY A 217 14.05 -4.31 -3.84
CA GLY A 217 13.19 -3.13 -4.01
C GLY A 217 11.86 -3.38 -4.72
N SER A 218 11.45 -4.62 -4.98
CA SER A 218 10.12 -4.88 -5.55
C SER A 218 8.99 -4.48 -4.60
N VAL A 219 7.87 -4.05 -5.18
CA VAL A 219 6.58 -3.79 -4.53
C VAL A 219 5.58 -4.82 -5.06
N ALA A 220 5.07 -5.66 -4.16
CA ALA A 220 4.10 -6.69 -4.50
C ALA A 220 2.67 -6.22 -4.19
N LEU A 221 1.78 -6.32 -5.19
CA LEU A 221 0.33 -6.12 -5.02
C LEU A 221 -0.33 -7.43 -4.62
N LEU A 222 -0.94 -7.45 -3.44
CA LEU A 222 -1.79 -8.53 -2.92
C LEU A 222 -3.08 -7.95 -2.32
N HIS A 223 -3.97 -8.81 -1.88
CA HIS A 223 -5.27 -8.45 -1.32
C HIS A 223 -5.49 -9.13 0.04
N MET A 224 -6.18 -8.43 0.95
CA MET A 224 -6.53 -8.95 2.27
C MET A 224 -8.05 -9.05 2.52
N ASN A 225 -8.86 -8.74 1.50
CA ASN A 225 -10.32 -8.72 1.59
C ASN A 225 -11.01 -10.02 1.12
N HIS A 226 -10.24 -11.06 0.79
CA HIS A 226 -10.72 -12.36 0.28
C HIS A 226 -10.24 -13.53 1.16
N PRO A 227 -10.81 -13.73 2.37
CA PRO A 227 -10.43 -14.83 3.25
C PRO A 227 -10.66 -16.19 2.57
N GLY A 228 -9.70 -17.10 2.74
CA GLY A 228 -9.75 -18.44 2.13
C GLY A 228 -9.30 -18.48 0.66
N SER A 229 -8.85 -17.35 0.10
CA SER A 229 -8.10 -17.33 -1.16
C SER A 229 -6.70 -17.95 -0.99
N GLY A 230 -5.94 -18.04 -2.08
CA GLY A 230 -4.56 -18.52 -2.03
C GLY A 230 -3.58 -17.56 -1.36
N THR A 231 -3.97 -16.32 -1.06
CA THR A 231 -3.04 -15.26 -0.64
C THR A 231 -2.35 -15.56 0.68
N ALA A 232 -3.09 -15.86 1.75
CA ALA A 232 -2.53 -16.14 3.07
C ALA A 232 -1.50 -17.30 3.04
N GLU A 233 -1.91 -18.43 2.48
CA GLU A 233 -1.05 -19.62 2.40
C GLU A 233 0.15 -19.39 1.46
N GLY A 234 -0.03 -18.66 0.36
CA GLY A 234 1.05 -18.36 -0.57
C GLY A 234 2.10 -17.43 0.02
N VAL A 235 1.68 -16.39 0.74
CA VAL A 235 2.59 -15.50 1.50
C VAL A 235 3.36 -16.31 2.54
N ALA A 236 2.67 -17.18 3.30
CA ALA A 236 3.31 -18.02 4.31
C ALA A 236 4.37 -18.97 3.75
N ARG A 237 4.20 -19.43 2.50
CA ARG A 237 5.20 -20.24 1.78
C ARG A 237 6.37 -19.41 1.24
N ALA A 238 6.09 -18.23 0.69
CA ALA A 238 7.12 -17.38 0.08
C ALA A 238 8.09 -16.77 1.08
N VAL A 239 7.60 -16.37 2.25
CA VAL A 239 8.39 -15.59 3.22
C VAL A 239 9.66 -16.31 3.68
N PRO A 240 9.62 -17.59 4.10
CA PRO A 240 10.84 -18.32 4.45
C PRO A 240 11.85 -18.42 3.29
N GLU A 241 11.37 -18.57 2.05
CA GLU A 241 12.23 -18.65 0.86
C GLU A 241 12.90 -17.31 0.54
N LEU A 242 12.16 -16.21 0.65
CA LEU A 242 12.69 -14.85 0.50
C LEU A 242 13.76 -14.57 1.56
N ARG A 243 13.48 -14.87 2.84
CA ARG A 243 14.46 -14.74 3.94
C ARG A 243 15.72 -15.59 3.69
N ALA A 244 15.56 -16.83 3.22
CA ALA A 244 16.70 -17.69 2.89
C ALA A 244 17.57 -17.13 1.75
N ARG A 245 17.01 -16.28 0.89
CA ARG A 245 17.72 -15.54 -0.16
C ARG A 245 18.26 -14.19 0.30
N GLY A 246 18.09 -13.82 1.56
CA GLY A 246 18.57 -12.58 2.14
C GLY A 246 17.63 -11.39 1.99
N PHE A 247 16.36 -11.61 1.62
CA PHE A 247 15.38 -10.53 1.62
C PHE A 247 14.92 -10.18 3.03
N GLU A 248 14.89 -8.88 3.30
CA GLU A 248 14.13 -8.28 4.38
C GLU A 248 12.80 -7.72 3.84
N PHE A 249 11.90 -7.36 4.74
CA PHE A 249 10.59 -6.80 4.41
C PHE A 249 10.53 -5.36 4.89
N ALA A 250 9.87 -4.50 4.12
CA ALA A 250 9.76 -3.08 4.40
C ALA A 250 8.33 -2.58 4.10
N ARG A 251 7.93 -1.50 4.78
CA ARG A 251 6.82 -0.64 4.37
C ARG A 251 7.28 0.27 3.23
N LEU A 252 6.35 0.83 2.47
CA LEU A 252 6.68 1.82 1.44
C LEU A 252 7.43 3.02 2.05
N GLY A 253 6.98 3.50 3.21
CA GLY A 253 7.59 4.62 3.95
C GLY A 253 8.98 4.38 4.55
N ASP A 254 9.48 3.15 4.54
CA ASP A 254 10.83 2.85 5.06
C ASP A 254 11.93 3.25 4.05
N HIS A 255 11.58 3.44 2.77
CA HIS A 255 12.48 3.83 1.68
C HIS A 255 11.84 4.90 0.77
N GLY A 256 12.60 5.42 -0.21
CA GLY A 256 12.00 6.16 -1.32
C GLY A 256 11.24 5.23 -2.27
N VAL A 257 10.51 5.78 -3.24
CA VAL A 257 9.84 5.02 -4.31
C VAL A 257 10.25 5.54 -5.69
N ALA A 258 10.37 4.62 -6.66
CA ALA A 258 10.85 4.88 -8.03
C ALA A 258 9.79 4.58 -9.09
#